data_AF-A0A6P0THR7-F1
#
_entry.id   AF-A0A6P0THR7-F1
#
_cell.length_a   1.000
_cell.length_b   1.000
_cell.length_c   1.000
_cell.angle_alpha   90.00
_cell.angle_beta   90.00
_cell.angle_gamma   90.00
#
_symmetry.space_group_name_H-M   'P 1'
#
loop_
_entity.id
_entity.type
_entity.pdbx_description
1 polymer ?
#
loop_
_entity_poly.entity_id
_entity_poly.type
_entity_poly.pdbx_seq_one_letter_code
_entity_poly.pdbx_strand_id
1 'polypeptide(L)'
;MKPILLNTALSCLFQPGYHLYYARQQANKMPDEEAGLTLLECVVAIAVIALTGAMIGPPLVMAAATRVQTRRAEQALQLAQGEVDRVRAMVVRGQGNVNLLPDISTEANLEGQGAPTTTSGQLRTTNETCPDIDRYDATDASHVPALIQALPVDVDGDCDAEFLVQSFRYPLEFEDDDTVIAQDFQMMVRVYSARASNHFDNLEVEEASLGFTSGEGDYWKKPLAVLTTRVNQSDTDVALCGYHGLNSANADGEDDGDCR
;
A
#
# COMPACT_ATOMS: atom_id res chain seq x y z
N MET A 1 19.20 -1.56 25.26
CA MET A 1 19.07 -2.75 24.39
C MET A 1 20.27 -2.79 23.47
N LYS A 2 21.00 -3.91 23.45
CA LYS A 2 22.28 -4.10 22.73
C LYS A 2 22.02 -4.65 21.32
N PRO A 3 22.64 -4.13 20.25
CA PRO A 3 22.79 -4.87 19.01
C PRO A 3 24.03 -5.76 19.11
N ILE A 4 23.78 -7.07 19.18
CA ILE A 4 24.76 -8.14 19.17
C ILE A 4 24.60 -8.86 17.83
N LEU A 5 25.72 -8.96 17.09
CA LEU A 5 26.03 -9.95 16.05
C LEU A 5 25.28 -9.88 14.72
N LEU A 6 25.80 -9.07 13.80
CA LEU A 6 25.65 -9.30 12.36
C LEU A 6 26.85 -8.73 11.60
N ASN A 7 28.07 -9.19 11.95
CA ASN A 7 29.28 -8.73 11.24
C ASN A 7 30.33 -9.85 11.04
N THR A 8 29.88 -11.10 10.88
CA THR A 8 30.79 -12.26 10.82
C THR A 8 30.49 -13.20 9.64
N ALA A 9 29.89 -12.69 8.56
CA ALA A 9 29.67 -13.47 7.33
C ALA A 9 30.24 -12.82 6.06
N LEU A 10 30.73 -11.57 6.12
CA LEU A 10 31.25 -10.87 4.93
C LEU A 10 32.76 -11.10 4.68
N SER A 11 33.47 -11.79 5.56
CA SER A 11 34.93 -11.94 5.46
C SER A 11 35.40 -13.11 4.59
N CYS A 12 34.50 -13.92 4.01
CA CYS A 12 34.88 -15.09 3.19
C CYS A 12 34.78 -14.88 1.67
N LEU A 13 34.31 -13.73 1.18
CA LEU A 13 34.17 -13.48 -0.27
C LEU A 13 35.31 -12.64 -0.88
N PHE A 14 36.35 -12.31 -0.10
CA PHE A 14 37.50 -11.54 -0.59
C PHE A 14 38.83 -12.14 -0.11
N GLN A 15 39.12 -13.38 -0.54
CA GLN A 15 40.49 -13.89 -0.54
C GLN A 15 41.06 -13.76 -1.97
N PRO A 16 42.00 -12.83 -2.23
CA PRO A 16 42.79 -12.88 -3.45
C PRO A 16 43.63 -14.16 -3.43
N GLY A 17 43.42 -15.02 -4.42
CA GLY A 17 44.11 -16.29 -4.54
C GLY A 17 45.58 -16.14 -4.93
N TYR A 18 46.47 -16.01 -3.94
CA TYR A 18 47.93 -16.12 -4.13
C TYR A 18 48.44 -17.57 -4.12
N HIS A 19 47.59 -18.57 -3.86
CA HIS A 19 48.01 -19.97 -3.67
C HIS A 19 47.97 -20.86 -4.93
N LEU A 20 47.54 -20.33 -6.09
CA LEU A 20 47.44 -21.09 -7.35
C LEU A 20 48.73 -21.11 -8.19
N TYR A 21 49.81 -20.47 -7.74
CA TYR A 21 51.02 -20.35 -8.54
C TYR A 21 51.84 -21.65 -8.66
N TYR A 22 51.71 -22.58 -7.70
CA TYR A 22 52.53 -23.80 -7.66
C TYR A 22 51.91 -25.05 -8.31
N ALA A 23 50.61 -25.05 -8.60
CA ALA A 23 49.97 -26.20 -9.26
C ALA A 23 50.13 -26.20 -10.79
N ARG A 24 50.65 -25.12 -11.38
CA ARG A 24 50.76 -24.96 -12.84
C ARG A 24 52.02 -25.59 -13.46
N GLN A 25 52.96 -26.10 -12.67
CA GLN A 25 54.26 -26.57 -13.19
C GLN A 25 54.37 -28.09 -13.39
N GLN A 26 53.38 -28.91 -13.04
CA GLN A 26 53.50 -30.37 -13.13
C GLN A 26 52.70 -31.06 -14.24
N ALA A 27 51.98 -30.32 -15.09
CA ALA A 27 51.15 -30.90 -16.15
C ALA A 27 51.81 -30.90 -17.55
N ASN A 28 53.14 -30.76 -17.64
CA ASN A 28 53.86 -30.80 -18.92
C ASN A 28 54.75 -32.04 -19.00
N LYS A 29 54.13 -33.19 -19.28
CA LYS A 29 54.73 -34.35 -19.95
C LYS A 29 53.68 -35.45 -20.13
N MET A 30 52.80 -35.28 -21.11
CA MET A 30 52.13 -36.38 -21.78
C MET A 30 52.21 -36.16 -23.29
N PRO A 31 52.19 -37.24 -24.10
CA PRO A 31 52.63 -37.24 -25.49
C PRO A 31 51.65 -36.46 -26.38
N ASP A 32 52.20 -35.81 -27.42
CA ASP A 32 51.46 -35.19 -28.51
C ASP A 32 50.59 -36.23 -29.23
N GLU A 33 49.33 -36.32 -28.83
CA GLU A 33 48.25 -36.60 -29.77
C GLU A 33 47.84 -35.25 -30.35
N GLU A 34 48.02 -35.09 -31.67
CA GLU A 34 47.60 -33.92 -32.44
C GLU A 34 46.06 -33.79 -32.43
N ALA A 35 45.51 -33.46 -31.27
CA ALA A 35 44.13 -33.07 -31.09
C ALA A 35 44.01 -31.63 -31.59
N GLY A 36 43.72 -31.48 -32.88
CA GLY A 36 43.32 -30.22 -33.47
C GLY A 36 42.14 -29.65 -32.68
N LEU A 37 42.44 -28.70 -31.80
CA LEU A 37 41.48 -27.79 -31.17
C LEU A 37 40.72 -27.09 -32.30
N THR A 38 39.58 -27.65 -32.68
CA THR A 38 38.85 -27.17 -33.84
C THR A 38 38.23 -25.82 -33.49
N LEU A 39 38.45 -24.80 -34.32
CA LEU A 39 37.77 -23.50 -34.22
C LEU A 39 36.25 -23.64 -34.06
N LEU A 40 35.69 -24.73 -34.60
CA LEU A 40 34.29 -25.10 -34.49
C LEU A 40 33.84 -25.38 -33.04
N GLU A 41 34.66 -26.04 -32.23
CA GLU A 41 34.37 -26.29 -30.82
C GLU A 41 34.25 -24.99 -30.02
N CYS A 42 35.14 -24.02 -30.27
CA CYS A 42 35.10 -22.72 -29.62
C CYS A 42 33.84 -21.91 -30.02
N VAL A 43 33.44 -21.97 -31.29
CA VAL A 43 32.21 -21.32 -31.77
C VAL A 43 30.96 -21.95 -31.12
N VAL A 44 30.91 -23.28 -31.02
CA VAL A 44 29.81 -23.98 -30.36
C VAL A 44 29.76 -23.63 -28.87
N ALA A 45 30.91 -23.55 -28.18
CA ALA A 45 30.96 -23.15 -26.78
C ALA A 45 30.39 -21.74 -26.55
N ILE A 46 30.78 -20.76 -27.36
CA ILE A 46 30.26 -19.38 -27.26
C ILE A 46 28.75 -19.36 -27.56
N ALA A 47 28.28 -20.13 -28.54
CA ALA A 47 26.86 -20.22 -28.87
C ALA A 47 26.02 -20.80 -27.71
N VAL A 48 26.52 -21.86 -27.04
CA VAL A 48 25.85 -22.45 -25.87
C VAL A 48 25.85 -21.47 -24.68
N ILE A 49 26.94 -20.74 -24.45
CA ILE A 49 27.00 -19.72 -23.39
C ILE A 49 26.01 -18.58 -23.68
N ALA A 50 25.95 -18.10 -24.92
CA ALA A 50 25.00 -17.06 -25.32
C ALA A 50 23.54 -17.53 -25.15
N LEU A 51 23.23 -18.77 -25.55
CA LEU A 51 21.89 -19.34 -25.42
C LEU A 51 21.48 -19.54 -23.96
N THR A 52 22.38 -20.07 -23.12
CA THR A 52 22.13 -20.25 -21.69
C THR A 52 21.98 -18.91 -20.97
N GLY A 53 22.80 -17.91 -21.31
CA GLY A 53 22.65 -16.54 -20.82
C GLY A 53 21.31 -15.91 -21.20
N ALA A 54 20.88 -16.07 -22.45
CA ALA A 54 19.60 -15.56 -22.93
C ALA A 54 18.39 -16.22 -22.23
N MET A 55 18.51 -17.47 -21.77
CA MET A 55 17.44 -18.17 -21.06
C MET A 55 17.34 -17.77 -19.56
N ILE A 56 18.44 -17.38 -18.93
CA ILE A 56 18.46 -17.03 -17.49
C ILE A 56 17.99 -15.59 -17.23
N GLY A 57 18.18 -14.70 -18.19
CA GLY A 57 17.85 -13.27 -18.05
C GLY A 57 16.36 -13.00 -17.75
N PRO A 58 15.41 -13.45 -18.60
CA PRO A 58 14.00 -13.11 -18.45
C PRO A 58 13.38 -13.52 -17.10
N PRO A 59 13.61 -14.75 -16.56
CA PRO A 59 13.10 -15.13 -15.24
C PRO A 59 13.62 -14.26 -14.09
N LEU A 60 14.88 -13.81 -14.15
CA LEU A 60 15.46 -12.96 -13.10
C LEU A 60 14.81 -11.57 -13.06
N VAL A 61 14.60 -10.96 -14.22
CA VAL A 61 13.92 -9.66 -14.32
C VAL A 61 12.48 -9.78 -13.84
N MET A 62 11.78 -10.85 -14.21
CA MET A 62 10.42 -11.12 -13.73
C MET A 62 10.36 -11.29 -12.22
N ALA A 63 11.28 -12.05 -11.62
CA ALA A 63 11.34 -12.24 -10.17
C ALA A 63 11.63 -10.93 -9.41
N ALA A 64 12.44 -10.03 -10.00
CA ALA A 64 12.70 -8.72 -9.41
C ALA A 64 11.47 -7.81 -9.47
N ALA A 65 10.74 -7.80 -10.60
CA ALA A 65 9.56 -6.97 -10.80
C ALA A 65 8.42 -7.33 -9.83
N THR A 66 8.12 -8.62 -9.66
CA THR A 66 7.06 -9.06 -8.74
C THR A 66 7.36 -8.65 -7.30
N ARG A 67 8.62 -8.71 -6.87
CA ARG A 67 9.01 -8.28 -5.51
C ARG A 67 8.78 -6.79 -5.27
N VAL A 68 9.02 -5.94 -6.27
CA VAL A 68 8.76 -4.49 -6.15
C VAL A 68 7.26 -4.21 -6.09
N GLN A 69 6.47 -4.89 -6.93
CA GLN A 69 5.02 -4.75 -6.92
C GLN A 69 4.41 -5.21 -5.58
N THR A 70 4.83 -6.38 -5.07
CA THR A 70 4.38 -6.88 -3.76
C THR A 70 4.69 -5.89 -2.64
N ARG A 71 5.89 -5.31 -2.61
CA ARG A 71 6.25 -4.31 -1.58
C ARG A 71 5.37 -3.08 -1.64
N ARG A 72 5.04 -2.59 -2.84
CA ARG A 72 4.16 -1.42 -3.01
C ARG A 72 2.73 -1.73 -2.57
N ALA A 73 2.23 -2.92 -2.87
CA ALA A 73 0.91 -3.35 -2.40
C ALA A 73 0.87 -3.48 -0.87
N GLU A 74 1.91 -4.06 -0.26
CA GLU A 74 2.04 -4.15 1.20
C GLU A 74 2.07 -2.76 1.85
N GLN A 75 2.81 -1.81 1.28
CA GLN A 75 2.84 -0.42 1.76
C GLN A 75 1.48 0.26 1.63
N ALA A 76 0.80 0.08 0.49
CA ALA A 76 -0.54 0.62 0.27
C ALA A 76 -1.56 0.06 1.28
N LEU A 77 -1.48 -1.24 1.58
CA LEU A 77 -2.33 -1.87 2.59
C LEU A 77 -2.04 -1.35 4.00
N GLN A 78 -0.76 -1.20 4.37
CA GLN A 78 -0.37 -0.60 5.66
C GLN A 78 -0.88 0.84 5.77
N LEU A 79 -0.86 1.59 4.67
CA LEU A 79 -1.36 2.96 4.63
C LEU A 79 -2.88 3.02 4.82
N ALA A 80 -3.62 2.11 4.17
CA ALA A 80 -5.06 1.99 4.33
C ALA A 80 -5.45 1.63 5.77
N GLN A 81 -4.73 0.68 6.38
CA GLN A 81 -4.91 0.29 7.78
C GLN A 81 -4.60 1.45 8.73
N GLY A 82 -3.50 2.17 8.49
CA GLY A 82 -3.15 3.35 9.28
C GLY A 82 -4.22 4.45 9.23
N GLU A 83 -4.88 4.64 8.08
CA GLU A 83 -5.98 5.59 7.96
C GLU A 83 -7.22 5.15 8.75
N VAL A 84 -7.57 3.86 8.68
CA VAL A 84 -8.64 3.28 9.50
C VAL A 84 -8.34 3.43 10.99
N ASP A 85 -7.12 3.11 11.43
CA ASP A 85 -6.71 3.18 12.83
C ASP A 85 -6.70 4.63 13.34
N ARG A 86 -6.30 5.58 12.49
CA ARG A 86 -6.40 7.02 12.78
C ARG A 86 -7.84 7.43 13.06
N VAL A 87 -8.77 7.11 12.14
CA VAL A 87 -10.19 7.43 12.28
C VAL A 87 -10.80 6.75 13.50
N ARG A 88 -10.51 5.46 13.70
CA ARG A 88 -10.96 4.71 14.88
C ARG A 88 -10.45 5.34 16.18
N ALA A 89 -9.18 5.74 16.24
CA ALA A 89 -8.62 6.40 17.42
C ALA A 89 -9.30 7.75 17.71
N MET A 90 -9.66 8.52 16.69
CA MET A 90 -10.40 9.78 16.86
C MET A 90 -11.82 9.54 17.42
N VAL A 91 -12.53 8.54 16.89
CA VAL A 91 -13.87 8.16 17.36
C VAL A 91 -13.83 7.65 18.81
N VAL A 92 -12.90 6.74 19.14
CA VAL A 92 -12.78 6.18 20.49
C VAL A 92 -12.44 7.24 21.55
N ARG A 93 -11.67 8.27 21.18
CA ARG A 93 -11.31 9.36 22.11
C ARG A 93 -12.45 10.36 22.34
N GLY A 94 -13.62 10.18 21.72
CA GLY A 94 -14.71 11.15 21.77
C GLY A 94 -14.37 12.49 21.11
N GLN A 95 -13.29 12.53 20.31
CA GLN A 95 -12.88 13.69 19.53
C GLN A 95 -13.47 13.64 18.10
N GLY A 96 -14.45 12.76 17.88
CA GLY A 96 -15.12 12.54 16.60
C GLY A 96 -16.07 13.67 16.22
N ASN A 97 -15.58 14.91 16.21
CA ASN A 97 -16.26 15.98 15.50
C ASN A 97 -16.45 15.50 14.07
N VAL A 98 -17.70 15.48 13.59
CA VAL A 98 -18.05 14.99 12.25
C VAL A 98 -17.26 15.66 11.14
N ASN A 99 -16.77 16.88 11.37
CA ASN A 99 -15.94 17.64 10.44
C ASN A 99 -14.49 17.13 10.34
N LEU A 100 -14.01 16.33 11.30
CA LEU A 100 -12.68 15.71 11.30
C LEU A 100 -12.69 14.27 10.74
N LEU A 101 -13.89 13.71 10.58
CA LEU A 101 -14.08 12.39 10.01
C LEU A 101 -14.06 12.46 8.48
N PRO A 102 -13.74 11.35 7.79
CA PRO A 102 -13.86 11.28 6.34
C PRO A 102 -15.26 11.73 5.86
N ASP A 103 -15.30 12.32 4.67
CA ASP A 103 -16.53 12.85 4.09
C ASP A 103 -17.55 11.73 3.82
N ILE A 104 -18.82 12.12 3.75
CA ILE A 104 -19.95 11.20 3.62
C ILE A 104 -20.17 10.86 2.14
N SER A 105 -20.21 9.57 1.83
CA SER A 105 -20.61 9.05 0.52
C SER A 105 -22.05 9.43 0.21
N THR A 106 -22.28 9.99 -0.98
CA THR A 106 -23.63 10.30 -1.50
C THR A 106 -24.31 9.09 -2.13
N GLU A 107 -23.56 8.01 -2.37
CA GLU A 107 -24.05 6.78 -2.96
C GLU A 107 -24.75 5.88 -1.93
N ALA A 108 -25.68 5.04 -2.39
CA ALA A 108 -26.44 4.11 -1.55
C ALA A 108 -25.57 3.04 -0.86
N ASN A 109 -24.35 2.84 -1.35
CA ASN A 109 -23.40 1.87 -0.83
C ASN A 109 -21.96 2.33 -1.14
N LEU A 110 -21.02 2.01 -0.25
CA LEU A 110 -19.62 2.45 -0.36
C LEU A 110 -18.94 2.04 -1.67
N GLU A 111 -19.33 0.91 -2.25
CA GLU A 111 -18.77 0.42 -3.52
C GLU A 111 -19.16 1.29 -4.71
N GLY A 112 -20.34 1.94 -4.65
CA GLY A 112 -20.82 2.84 -5.71
C GLY A 112 -20.05 4.15 -5.79
N GLN A 113 -19.34 4.53 -4.71
CA GLN A 113 -18.61 5.78 -4.65
C GLN A 113 -17.54 5.82 -5.76
N GLY A 114 -17.58 6.87 -6.57
CA GLY A 114 -16.65 7.08 -7.66
C GLY A 114 -15.18 7.22 -7.20
N ALA A 115 -14.28 7.03 -8.16
CA ALA A 115 -12.85 7.31 -7.97
C ALA A 115 -12.61 8.81 -7.70
N PRO A 116 -11.48 9.20 -7.10
CA PRO A 116 -11.19 10.61 -6.87
C PRO A 116 -11.02 11.32 -8.22
N THR A 117 -11.41 12.58 -8.30
CA THR A 117 -11.28 13.42 -9.50
C THR A 117 -10.23 14.51 -9.33
N THR A 118 -9.78 14.74 -8.11
CA THR A 118 -8.81 15.78 -7.77
C THR A 118 -7.89 15.33 -6.62
N THR A 119 -6.76 16.00 -6.45
CA THR A 119 -5.88 15.83 -5.29
C THR A 119 -6.22 16.90 -4.24
N SER A 120 -6.14 16.56 -2.96
CA SER A 120 -6.18 17.56 -1.88
C SER A 120 -4.93 18.43 -1.93
N GLY A 121 -5.04 19.70 -1.52
CA GLY A 121 -3.89 20.62 -1.51
C GLY A 121 -2.84 20.28 -0.46
N GLN A 122 -3.14 19.35 0.44
CA GLN A 122 -2.32 19.00 1.58
C GLN A 122 -1.48 17.74 1.33
N LEU A 123 -0.23 17.71 1.77
CA LEU A 123 0.62 16.52 1.74
C LEU A 123 0.76 15.92 3.13
N ARG A 124 0.52 14.61 3.24
CA ARG A 124 0.91 13.84 4.42
C ARG A 124 2.30 13.25 4.20
N THR A 125 3.30 13.76 4.90
CA THR A 125 4.69 13.31 4.79
C THR A 125 5.29 12.98 6.15
N THR A 126 6.23 12.02 6.18
CA THR A 126 7.04 11.73 7.37
C THR A 126 8.12 12.79 7.62
N ASN A 127 8.45 13.61 6.61
CA ASN A 127 9.46 14.64 6.70
C ASN A 127 8.83 16.00 7.08
N GLU A 128 9.28 16.61 8.18
CA GLU A 128 8.80 17.92 8.65
C GLU A 128 9.41 19.10 7.88
N THR A 129 10.43 18.85 7.06
CA THR A 129 11.24 19.89 6.39
C THR A 129 10.85 20.14 4.94
N CYS A 130 9.78 19.52 4.43
CA CYS A 130 9.32 19.73 3.07
C CYS A 130 8.95 21.21 2.82
N PRO A 131 9.67 21.92 1.94
CA PRO A 131 9.42 23.33 1.69
C PRO A 131 8.16 23.51 0.84
N ASP A 132 7.42 24.61 1.08
CA ASP A 132 6.35 25.10 0.20
C ASP A 132 5.14 24.15 0.00
N ILE A 133 4.88 23.25 0.96
CA ILE A 133 3.72 22.35 0.90
C ILE A 133 2.85 22.53 2.15
N ASP A 134 1.54 22.69 1.94
CA ASP A 134 0.56 22.66 3.02
C ASP A 134 0.54 21.27 3.63
N ARG A 135 0.98 21.15 4.89
CA ARG A 135 1.07 19.85 5.57
C ARG A 135 -0.31 19.41 6.02
N TYR A 136 -0.62 18.14 5.77
CA TYR A 136 -1.83 17.52 6.30
C TYR A 136 -1.82 17.53 7.84
N ASP A 137 -2.86 18.11 8.44
CA ASP A 137 -3.10 18.11 9.88
C ASP A 137 -4.44 17.41 10.14
N ALA A 138 -4.38 16.27 10.81
CA ALA A 138 -5.57 15.48 11.17
C ALA A 138 -6.50 16.19 12.16
N THR A 139 -6.06 17.29 12.77
CA THR A 139 -6.84 18.07 13.74
C THR A 139 -7.53 19.29 13.12
N ASP A 140 -7.22 19.60 11.86
CA ASP A 140 -7.86 20.69 11.12
C ASP A 140 -8.87 20.13 10.11
N ALA A 141 -10.15 20.50 10.29
CA ALA A 141 -11.22 20.06 9.40
C ALA A 141 -11.04 20.55 7.95
N SER A 142 -10.34 21.68 7.74
CA SER A 142 -10.04 22.19 6.39
C SER A 142 -9.01 21.33 5.64
N HIS A 143 -8.28 20.47 6.34
CA HIS A 143 -7.30 19.55 5.77
C HIS A 143 -7.90 18.18 5.45
N VAL A 144 -9.11 17.87 5.92
CA VAL A 144 -9.80 16.63 5.57
C VAL A 144 -10.19 16.68 4.09
N PRO A 145 -9.74 15.74 3.25
CA PRO A 145 -10.09 15.72 1.84
C PRO A 145 -11.60 15.55 1.65
N ALA A 146 -12.15 16.29 0.68
CA ALA A 146 -13.53 16.07 0.24
C ALA A 146 -13.71 14.68 -0.39
N LEU A 147 -14.95 14.21 -0.51
CA LEU A 147 -15.31 12.89 -1.08
C LEU A 147 -14.63 12.57 -2.42
N ILE A 148 -14.46 13.58 -3.29
CA ILE A 148 -13.88 13.46 -4.63
C ILE A 148 -12.36 13.76 -4.67
N GLN A 149 -11.75 14.02 -3.52
CA GLN A 149 -10.33 14.32 -3.39
C GLN A 149 -9.55 13.12 -2.87
N ALA A 150 -8.32 12.97 -3.34
CA ALA A 150 -7.37 12.05 -2.74
C ALA A 150 -6.25 12.81 -2.02
N LEU A 151 -5.90 12.37 -0.82
CA LEU A 151 -4.80 12.89 -0.03
C LEU A 151 -3.47 12.33 -0.55
N PRO A 152 -2.54 13.15 -1.03
CA PRO A 152 -1.20 12.70 -1.37
C PRO A 152 -0.43 12.33 -0.10
N VAL A 153 0.28 11.20 -0.17
CA VAL A 153 1.07 10.67 0.94
C VAL A 153 2.47 10.31 0.47
N ASP A 154 3.43 10.90 1.16
CA ASP A 154 4.86 10.65 1.09
C ASP A 154 5.26 9.72 2.26
N VAL A 155 5.82 8.56 1.92
CA VAL A 155 6.20 7.53 2.88
C VAL A 155 7.71 7.53 3.16
N ASP A 156 8.55 7.96 2.22
CA ASP A 156 10.01 7.88 2.35
C ASP A 156 10.68 9.20 2.77
N GLY A 157 9.91 10.28 2.79
CA GLY A 157 10.30 11.60 3.28
C GLY A 157 11.05 12.43 2.24
N ASP A 158 10.98 12.08 0.96
CA ASP A 158 11.61 12.85 -0.13
C ASP A 158 10.78 14.06 -0.60
N CYS A 159 9.61 14.28 0.02
CA CYS A 159 8.64 15.34 -0.27
C CYS A 159 7.88 15.18 -1.60
N ASP A 160 8.05 14.05 -2.28
CA ASP A 160 7.17 13.62 -3.36
C ASP A 160 6.18 12.58 -2.81
N ALA A 161 4.95 12.58 -3.33
CA ALA A 161 3.99 11.58 -2.90
C ALA A 161 4.20 10.27 -3.68
N GLU A 162 4.19 9.13 -2.99
CA GLU A 162 4.15 7.80 -3.63
C GLU A 162 2.72 7.28 -3.79
N PHE A 163 1.82 7.74 -2.93
CA PHE A 163 0.45 7.24 -2.83
C PHE A 163 -0.57 8.37 -2.78
N LEU A 164 -1.79 8.05 -3.19
CA LEU A 164 -2.97 8.90 -3.00
C LEU A 164 -4.00 8.11 -2.21
N VAL A 165 -4.52 8.68 -1.14
CA VAL A 165 -5.49 8.01 -0.26
C VAL A 165 -6.84 8.70 -0.40
N GLN A 166 -7.84 7.96 -0.86
CA GLN A 166 -9.24 8.39 -0.82
C GLN A 166 -9.92 7.67 0.34
N SER A 167 -10.47 8.43 1.28
CA SER A 167 -11.22 7.88 2.41
C SER A 167 -12.59 8.52 2.48
N PHE A 168 -13.62 7.71 2.67
CA PHE A 168 -14.99 8.19 2.81
C PHE A 168 -15.79 7.22 3.68
N ARG A 169 -16.91 7.72 4.22
CA ARG A 169 -17.79 6.93 5.10
C ARG A 169 -19.22 6.91 4.58
N TYR A 170 -19.94 5.86 4.91
CA TYR A 170 -21.38 5.78 4.72
C TYR A 170 -22.03 6.04 6.08
N PRO A 171 -22.99 6.97 6.17
CA PRO A 171 -23.50 7.42 7.44
C PRO A 171 -24.40 6.34 8.06
N LEU A 172 -24.21 6.10 9.36
CA LEU A 172 -25.28 5.66 10.26
C LEU A 172 -25.35 6.74 11.35
N GLU A 173 -25.90 7.89 10.99
CA GLU A 173 -25.99 9.02 11.91
C GLU A 173 -27.13 8.80 12.90
N PHE A 174 -26.83 9.01 14.18
CA PHE A 174 -27.82 9.18 15.23
C PHE A 174 -27.79 10.65 15.63
N GLU A 175 -28.93 11.32 15.50
CA GLU A 175 -29.10 12.69 15.96
C GLU A 175 -29.35 12.65 17.47
N ASP A 176 -28.41 13.18 18.26
CA ASP A 176 -28.55 13.38 19.70
C ASP A 176 -28.53 14.87 20.00
N ASP A 177 -29.57 15.36 20.69
CA ASP A 177 -29.86 16.75 21.09
C ASP A 177 -28.75 17.78 20.76
N ASP A 178 -28.79 18.35 19.54
CA ASP A 178 -27.93 19.42 18.99
C ASP A 178 -26.45 19.09 18.67
N THR A 179 -25.96 17.86 18.90
CA THR A 179 -24.58 17.47 18.53
C THR A 179 -24.54 16.21 17.68
N VAL A 180 -24.24 16.34 16.39
CA VAL A 180 -24.06 15.18 15.50
C VAL A 180 -22.75 14.48 15.87
N ILE A 181 -22.85 13.30 16.49
CA ILE A 181 -21.72 12.43 16.79
C ILE A 181 -21.87 11.17 15.95
N ALA A 182 -20.85 10.83 15.17
CA ALA A 182 -20.85 9.59 14.39
C ALA A 182 -20.44 8.41 15.28
N GLN A 183 -21.42 7.66 15.78
CA GLN A 183 -21.20 6.57 16.73
C GLN A 183 -21.05 5.19 16.07
N ASP A 184 -21.60 5.03 14.87
CA ASP A 184 -21.50 3.83 14.04
C ASP A 184 -21.41 4.29 12.59
N PHE A 185 -20.45 3.79 11.83
CA PHE A 185 -20.41 4.01 10.40
C PHE A 185 -19.52 2.98 9.73
N GLN A 186 -19.80 2.73 8.46
CA GLN A 186 -18.88 1.98 7.62
C GLN A 186 -17.99 2.97 6.87
N MET A 187 -16.68 2.71 6.82
CA MET A 187 -15.74 3.50 6.04
C MET A 187 -15.02 2.64 5.02
N MET A 188 -14.68 3.24 3.88
CA MET A 188 -13.84 2.65 2.86
C MET A 188 -12.62 3.54 2.64
N VAL A 189 -11.47 2.91 2.49
CA VAL A 189 -10.21 3.55 2.15
C VAL A 189 -9.66 2.91 0.89
N ARG A 190 -9.37 3.72 -0.13
CA ARG A 190 -8.74 3.31 -1.38
C ARG A 190 -7.39 3.98 -1.48
N VAL A 191 -6.36 3.20 -1.80
CA VAL A 191 -5.01 3.71 -1.97
C VAL A 191 -4.58 3.53 -3.41
N TYR A 192 -4.35 4.64 -4.11
CA TYR A 192 -3.84 4.68 -5.47
C TYR A 192 -2.34 4.94 -5.46
N SER A 193 -1.66 4.63 -6.56
CA SER A 193 -0.30 5.13 -6.78
C SER A 193 -0.33 6.63 -7.07
N ALA A 194 0.71 7.37 -6.71
CA ALA A 194 0.80 8.80 -7.02
C ALA A 194 0.74 9.12 -8.51
N ARG A 195 1.12 8.17 -9.38
CA ARG A 195 0.98 8.30 -10.84
C ARG A 195 -0.48 8.40 -11.31
N ALA A 196 -1.43 7.95 -10.49
CA ALA A 196 -2.87 8.08 -10.75
C ALA A 196 -3.32 9.54 -10.80
N SER A 197 -2.60 10.47 -10.16
CA SER A 197 -2.92 11.91 -10.18
C SER A 197 -2.94 12.51 -11.59
N ASN A 198 -2.17 11.95 -12.52
CA ASN A 198 -2.14 12.40 -13.92
C ASN A 198 -3.33 11.91 -14.75
N HIS A 199 -4.19 11.05 -14.18
CA HIS A 199 -5.23 10.31 -14.90
C HIS A 199 -6.57 10.25 -14.13
N PHE A 200 -6.88 11.28 -13.33
CA PHE A 200 -8.13 11.35 -12.57
C PHE A 200 -9.39 11.08 -13.41
N ASP A 201 -9.39 11.46 -14.69
CA ASP A 201 -10.51 11.24 -15.62
C ASP A 201 -10.77 9.76 -15.95
N ASN A 202 -9.83 8.86 -15.65
CA ASN A 202 -9.88 7.44 -16.05
C ASN A 202 -9.52 6.49 -14.88
N LEU A 203 -9.71 6.92 -13.65
CA LEU A 203 -9.50 6.05 -12.49
C LEU A 203 -10.65 5.08 -12.33
N GLU A 204 -10.30 3.88 -11.90
CA GLU A 204 -11.22 2.80 -11.60
C GLU A 204 -11.32 2.61 -10.09
N VAL A 205 -12.37 1.92 -9.64
CA VAL A 205 -12.67 1.71 -8.21
C VAL A 205 -12.35 0.28 -7.75
N GLU A 206 -12.17 -0.65 -8.69
CA GLU A 206 -11.83 -2.03 -8.41
C GLU A 206 -10.34 -2.19 -8.09
N GLU A 207 -10.02 -2.97 -7.07
CA GLU A 207 -8.64 -3.26 -6.68
C GLU A 207 -7.82 -3.82 -7.84
N ALA A 208 -6.59 -3.34 -7.98
CA ALA A 208 -5.66 -3.79 -9.00
C ALA A 208 -5.34 -5.27 -8.78
N SER A 209 -5.54 -6.09 -9.81
CA SER A 209 -5.04 -7.47 -9.78
C SER A 209 -3.52 -7.44 -9.85
N LEU A 210 -2.86 -7.89 -8.78
CA LEU A 210 -1.40 -8.10 -8.70
C LEU A 210 -0.94 -9.33 -9.53
N GLY A 211 -1.79 -9.82 -10.44
CA GLY A 211 -1.52 -10.96 -11.29
C GLY A 211 -0.44 -10.67 -12.33
N PHE A 212 0.36 -11.70 -12.63
CA PHE A 212 1.47 -11.66 -13.59
C PHE A 212 1.11 -11.18 -15.01
N THR A 213 -0.18 -11.15 -15.39
CA THR A 213 -0.65 -10.82 -16.73
C THR A 213 -1.43 -9.51 -16.82
N SER A 214 -1.70 -8.83 -15.71
CA SER A 214 -2.19 -7.45 -15.77
C SER A 214 -1.00 -6.62 -16.23
N GLY A 215 -1.06 -6.09 -17.44
CA GLY A 215 0.00 -5.23 -17.94
C GLY A 215 0.22 -4.06 -16.98
N GLU A 216 1.32 -3.35 -17.20
CA GLU A 216 1.66 -2.05 -16.60
C GLU A 216 0.50 -1.01 -16.69
N GLY A 217 -0.61 -1.32 -17.36
CA GLY A 217 -1.82 -0.53 -17.54
C GLY A 217 -2.72 -0.37 -16.31
N ASP A 218 -2.70 -1.32 -15.36
CA ASP A 218 -3.76 -1.36 -14.34
C ASP A 218 -3.39 -0.61 -13.04
N TYR A 219 -2.12 -0.57 -12.65
CA TYR A 219 -1.70 -0.01 -11.34
C TYR A 219 -1.79 1.53 -11.22
N TRP A 220 -1.90 2.23 -12.35
CA TRP A 220 -2.06 3.69 -12.36
C TRP A 220 -3.51 4.13 -12.49
N LYS A 221 -4.43 3.20 -12.79
CA LYS A 221 -5.88 3.46 -12.83
C LYS A 221 -6.61 2.91 -11.62
N LYS A 222 -6.22 1.73 -11.17
CA LYS A 222 -6.88 0.99 -10.09
C LYS A 222 -6.21 1.24 -8.74
N PRO A 223 -6.97 1.25 -7.63
CA PRO A 223 -6.39 1.26 -6.30
C PRO A 223 -5.54 0.01 -6.08
N LEU A 224 -4.38 0.19 -5.45
CA LEU A 224 -3.46 -0.87 -5.04
C LEU A 224 -3.95 -1.64 -3.81
N ALA A 225 -4.79 -0.99 -3.00
CA ALA A 225 -5.44 -1.58 -1.84
C ALA A 225 -6.80 -0.92 -1.63
N VAL A 226 -7.80 -1.74 -1.30
CA VAL A 226 -9.14 -1.28 -0.90
C VAL A 226 -9.47 -1.92 0.44
N LEU A 227 -9.76 -1.11 1.44
CA LEU A 227 -10.11 -1.58 2.78
C LEU A 227 -11.47 -1.01 3.18
N THR A 228 -12.39 -1.91 3.51
CA THR A 228 -13.70 -1.55 4.08
C THR A 228 -13.74 -2.01 5.53
N THR A 229 -14.16 -1.13 6.43
CA THR A 229 -14.32 -1.46 7.84
C THR A 229 -15.53 -0.78 8.44
N ARG A 230 -15.98 -1.28 9.59
CA ARG A 230 -17.00 -0.64 10.42
C ARG A 230 -16.33 -0.06 11.67
N VAL A 231 -16.68 1.16 12.01
CA VAL A 231 -16.15 1.89 13.16
C VAL A 231 -17.31 2.20 14.10
N ASN A 232 -17.24 1.66 15.31
CA ASN A 232 -18.25 1.84 16.35
C ASN A 232 -17.59 2.41 17.62
N GLN A 233 -18.27 3.34 18.27
CA GLN A 233 -17.89 3.85 19.59
C GLN A 233 -18.52 2.97 20.68
N SER A 234 -17.75 2.12 21.34
CA SER A 234 -18.29 1.05 22.23
C SER A 234 -18.90 1.52 23.55
N ASP A 235 -18.77 2.80 23.91
CA ASP A 235 -19.05 3.29 25.29
C ASP A 235 -20.39 4.04 25.40
N THR A 236 -21.26 3.95 24.39
CA THR A 236 -22.61 4.51 24.42
C THR A 236 -23.64 3.39 24.37
N ASP A 237 -24.68 3.48 25.21
CA ASP A 237 -25.79 2.52 25.23
C ASP A 237 -26.44 2.36 23.83
N VAL A 238 -26.39 3.42 23.01
CA VAL A 238 -26.87 3.48 21.61
C VAL A 238 -26.03 2.59 20.67
N ALA A 239 -24.71 2.52 20.87
CA ALA A 239 -23.83 1.73 20.01
C ALA A 239 -24.05 0.22 20.16
N LEU A 240 -24.48 -0.24 21.33
CA LEU A 240 -24.83 -1.65 21.56
C LEU A 240 -26.07 -2.04 20.75
N CYS A 241 -27.13 -1.21 20.76
CA CYS A 241 -28.33 -1.48 19.97
C CYS A 241 -28.03 -1.44 18.45
N GLY A 242 -27.17 -0.53 17.99
CA GLY A 242 -26.69 -0.46 16.60
C GLY A 242 -25.85 -1.67 16.16
N TYR A 243 -25.02 -2.22 17.07
CA TYR A 243 -24.27 -3.46 16.83
C TYR A 243 -25.19 -4.67 16.66
N HIS A 244 -26.24 -4.77 17.48
CA HIS A 244 -27.21 -5.87 17.42
C HIS A 244 -28.21 -5.76 16.26
N GLY A 245 -28.16 -4.68 15.46
CA GLY A 245 -29.11 -4.45 14.36
C GLY A 245 -30.54 -4.21 14.85
N LEU A 246 -30.69 -3.87 16.13
CA LEU A 246 -31.97 -3.51 16.74
C LEU A 246 -32.21 -2.03 16.42
N ASN A 247 -32.59 -1.75 15.18
CA ASN A 247 -33.17 -0.45 14.85
C ASN A 247 -34.46 -0.31 15.67
N SER A 248 -34.53 0.70 16.54
CA SER A 248 -35.71 1.13 17.30
C SER A 248 -36.79 1.74 16.40
N ALA A 249 -36.95 1.22 15.18
CA ALA A 249 -37.95 1.63 14.21
C ALA A 249 -39.31 0.93 14.42
N ASN A 250 -39.63 0.51 15.65
CA ASN A 250 -41.01 0.20 16.01
C ASN A 250 -41.61 1.43 16.69
N ALA A 251 -42.29 2.24 15.89
CA ALA A 251 -43.15 3.36 16.28
C ALA A 251 -44.45 2.90 16.96
N ASP A 252 -44.42 1.74 17.63
CA ASP A 252 -45.59 1.01 18.11
C ASP A 252 -45.62 0.99 19.64
N GLY A 253 -45.29 2.11 20.30
CA GLY A 253 -45.74 2.43 21.66
C GLY A 253 -45.58 1.38 22.78
N GLU A 254 -44.72 0.38 22.63
CA GLU A 254 -44.42 -0.62 23.65
C GLU A 254 -42.91 -0.59 23.92
N ASP A 255 -42.58 0.29 24.86
CA ASP A 255 -41.26 0.60 25.37
C ASP A 255 -40.85 -0.46 26.40
N ASP A 256 -40.15 -1.51 25.97
CA ASP A 256 -39.51 -2.52 26.85
C ASP A 256 -38.26 -3.15 26.19
N GLY A 257 -37.58 -2.39 25.33
CA GLY A 257 -36.30 -2.78 24.74
C GLY A 257 -35.11 -2.24 25.54
N ASP A 258 -35.00 -2.60 26.82
CA ASP A 258 -33.85 -2.22 27.66
C ASP A 258 -32.59 -2.91 27.09
N CYS A 259 -31.73 -2.16 26.39
CA CYS A 259 -30.40 -2.61 25.94
C CYS A 259 -29.39 -2.63 27.12
N ARG A 260 -29.80 -3.03 28.33
CA ARG A 260 -28.95 -3.13 29.54
C ARG A 260 -28.73 -4.56 30.02
#